data_AF-A0A0N1MIU1-F1
#
_entry.id   AF-A0A0N1MIU1-F1
#
_cell.length_a   1.000
_cell.length_b   1.000
_cell.length_c   1.000
_cell.angle_alpha   90.00
_cell.angle_beta   90.00
_cell.angle_gamma   90.00
#
_symmetry.space_group_name_H-M   'P 1'
#
loop_
_entity.id
_entity.type
_entity.pdbx_description
1 polymer ?
#
loop_
_entity_poly.entity_id
_entity_poly.type
_entity_poly.pdbx_seq_one_letter_code
_entity_poly.pdbx_strand_id
1 'polypeptide(L)'
;MNYPMRFDILYLIKEYGLGVLLIIVCGITLVSYLISSLEIKKLSFRFKFLRVFLILNSLLLFGIAFITTKEFLEKRKLFIERENEYIQQAKQDIKNDHIVFKFAGGFEVPNYNEDVYKKVDSIQKNYGVEYKNTGCIIDPVESNAQEKYKETVMPYLERRNGKGWKTKMDGEIEKMKKLYDQKYPSK
;
A
#
# COMPACT_ATOMS: atom_id res chain seq x y z
N MET A 1 4.55 -2.44 -4.62
CA MET A 1 5.33 -2.39 -3.36
C MET A 1 4.49 -3.05 -2.28
N ASN A 2 4.95 -4.18 -1.73
CA ASN A 2 4.24 -4.95 -0.69
C ASN A 2 4.43 -4.29 0.68
N TYR A 3 3.32 -4.03 1.37
CA TYR A 3 3.29 -3.94 2.83
C TYR A 3 3.62 -5.34 3.42
N PRO A 4 4.25 -5.46 4.61
CA PRO A 4 4.52 -4.42 5.59
C PRO A 4 5.65 -3.53 5.15
N MET A 5 5.44 -2.22 5.30
CA MET A 5 6.52 -1.24 5.32
C MET A 5 7.48 -1.72 6.41
N ARG A 6 8.53 -2.43 6.00
CA ARG A 6 9.65 -2.73 6.88
C ARG A 6 10.11 -1.37 7.37
N PHE A 7 10.23 -1.19 8.68
CA PHE A 7 10.89 -0.02 9.26
C PHE A 7 12.28 0.07 8.65
N ASP A 8 12.40 0.79 7.53
CA ASP A 8 13.66 0.96 6.84
C ASP A 8 14.27 2.24 7.38
N ILE A 9 14.98 2.06 8.48
CA ILE A 9 15.72 3.14 9.15
C ILE A 9 16.65 3.82 8.13
N LEU A 10 17.17 3.10 7.13
CA LEU A 10 17.99 3.69 6.07
C LEU A 10 17.18 4.61 5.14
N TYR A 11 15.93 4.26 4.83
CA TYR A 11 15.03 5.13 4.06
C TYR A 11 14.69 6.41 4.82
N LEU A 12 14.36 6.31 6.12
CA LEU A 12 14.09 7.47 6.98
C LEU A 12 15.34 8.37 7.16
N ILE A 13 16.53 7.78 7.30
CA ILE A 13 17.81 8.52 7.35
C ILE A 13 18.11 9.20 6.00
N LYS A 14 17.71 8.59 4.89
CA LYS A 14 17.92 9.11 3.53
C LYS A 14 16.94 10.24 3.18
N GLU A 15 15.71 10.18 3.69
CA GLU A 15 14.63 11.13 3.39
C GLU A 15 14.65 12.37 4.30
N TYR A 16 14.94 12.21 5.61
CA TYR A 16 15.15 13.34 6.53
C TYR A 16 16.58 13.90 6.48
N GLY A 17 17.50 13.18 5.85
CA GLY A 17 18.89 13.54 5.73
C GLY A 17 19.63 13.43 7.07
N LEU A 18 20.61 12.54 7.13
CA LEU A 18 21.58 12.41 8.24
C LEU A 18 22.11 13.79 8.71
N GLY A 19 22.21 14.76 7.79
CA GLY A 19 22.56 16.15 8.07
C GLY A 19 21.63 16.88 9.05
N VAL A 20 20.31 16.74 8.95
CA VAL A 20 19.37 17.42 9.87
C VAL A 20 19.51 16.87 11.29
N LEU A 21 19.66 15.56 11.41
CA LEU A 21 19.85 14.90 12.70
C LEU A 21 21.18 15.30 13.34
N LEU A 22 22.25 15.42 12.54
CA LEU A 22 23.54 15.95 13.01
C LEU A 22 23.44 17.40 13.48
N ILE A 23 22.74 18.27 12.75
CA ILE A 23 22.52 19.67 13.16
C ILE A 23 21.79 19.74 14.51
N ILE A 24 20.75 18.93 14.71
CA ILE A 24 20.01 18.86 15.97
C ILE A 24 20.93 18.38 17.11
N VAL A 25 21.73 17.34 16.90
CA VAL A 25 22.68 16.83 17.92
C VAL A 25 23.76 17.86 18.25
N CYS A 26 24.30 18.58 17.25
CA CYS A 26 25.22 19.69 17.46
C CYS A 26 24.57 20.82 18.28
N GLY A 27 23.32 21.17 17.99
CA GLY A 27 22.55 22.13 18.77
C GLY A 27 22.35 21.70 20.22
N ILE A 28 21.96 20.44 20.46
CA ILE A 28 21.82 19.88 21.82
C ILE A 28 23.16 19.90 22.55
N THR A 29 24.26 19.58 21.86
CA THR A 29 25.61 19.62 22.42
C THR A 29 25.98 21.03 22.88
N LEU A 30 25.72 22.04 22.04
CA LEU A 30 25.97 23.45 22.35
C LEU A 30 25.13 23.94 23.52
N VAL A 31 23.82 23.63 23.54
CA VAL A 31 22.93 23.98 24.65
C VAL A 31 23.37 23.30 25.95
N SER A 32 23.74 22.02 25.89
CA SER A 32 24.24 21.28 27.05
C SER A 32 25.54 21.87 27.60
N TYR A 33 26.42 22.32 26.70
CA TYR A 33 27.66 23.01 27.05
C TYR A 33 27.37 24.33 27.78
N LEU A 34 26.50 25.18 27.22
CA LEU A 34 26.12 26.48 27.80
C LEU A 34 25.45 26.34 29.18
N ILE A 35 24.56 25.36 29.36
CA ILE A 35 23.92 25.13 30.67
C ILE A 35 24.96 24.64 31.70
N SER A 36 25.97 23.90 31.26
CA SER A 36 26.98 23.31 32.14
C SER A 36 28.07 24.29 32.56
N SER A 37 28.29 25.35 31.77
CA SER A 37 29.20 26.44 32.13
C SER A 37 28.64 27.35 33.21
N LEU A 38 27.32 27.34 33.45
CA LEU A 38 26.70 28.04 34.57
C LEU A 38 27.15 27.41 35.91
N GLU A 39 27.42 28.26 36.90
CA GLU A 39 27.82 27.85 38.26
C GLU A 39 26.63 27.32 39.08
N ILE A 40 26.06 26.20 38.64
CA ILE A 40 24.96 25.52 39.32
C ILE A 40 25.55 24.38 40.16
N LYS A 41 25.61 24.58 41.49
CA LYS A 41 26.04 23.60 42.52
C LYS A 41 27.53 23.18 42.45
N LYS A 42 28.01 22.48 43.49
CA LYS A 42 29.40 21.93 43.63
C LYS A 42 29.74 20.77 42.65
N LEU A 43 29.01 20.62 41.55
CA LEU A 43 29.23 19.55 40.57
C LEU A 43 30.26 19.99 39.53
N SER A 44 31.19 19.09 39.16
CA SER A 44 32.15 19.38 38.10
C SER A 44 31.44 19.53 36.76
N PHE A 45 32.01 20.38 35.89
CA PHE A 45 31.48 20.69 34.56
C PHE A 45 31.07 19.42 33.78
N ARG A 46 31.94 18.40 33.77
CA ARG A 46 31.73 17.15 33.03
C ARG A 46 30.44 16.43 33.44
N PHE A 47 30.16 16.34 34.75
CA PHE A 47 28.94 15.67 35.22
C PHE A 47 27.68 16.47 34.93
N LYS A 48 27.76 17.81 34.96
CA LYS A 48 26.65 18.68 34.55
C LYS A 48 26.34 18.48 33.06
N PHE A 49 27.36 18.51 32.23
CA PHE A 49 27.24 18.33 30.78
C PHE A 49 26.60 17.00 30.42
N LEU A 50 27.12 15.89 30.94
CA LEU A 50 26.60 14.57 30.63
C LEU A 50 25.13 14.41 31.06
N ARG A 51 24.73 14.99 32.20
CA ARG A 51 23.33 14.94 32.67
C ARG A 51 22.41 15.74 31.76
N VAL A 52 22.76 17.00 31.46
CA VAL A 52 21.93 17.85 30.60
C VAL A 52 21.83 17.27 29.20
N PHE A 53 22.96 16.81 28.65
CA PHE A 53 23.01 16.18 27.33
C PHE A 53 22.15 14.93 27.27
N LEU A 54 22.23 14.06 28.28
CA LEU A 54 21.39 12.86 28.35
C LEU A 54 19.90 13.20 28.41
N ILE A 55 19.51 14.18 29.24
CA ILE A 55 18.12 14.61 29.38
C ILE A 55 17.59 15.14 28.05
N LEU A 56 18.32 16.04 27.38
CA LEU A 56 17.90 16.63 26.11
C LEU A 56 17.81 15.59 24.98
N ASN A 57 18.75 14.65 24.89
CA ASN A 57 18.67 13.56 23.92
C ASN A 57 17.51 12.60 24.21
N SER A 58 17.24 12.33 25.49
CA SER A 58 16.09 11.49 25.88
C SER A 58 14.76 12.14 25.48
N LEU A 59 14.64 13.45 25.66
CA LEU A 59 13.47 14.22 25.23
C LEU A 59 13.33 14.21 23.69
N LEU A 60 14.43 14.37 22.95
CA LEU A 60 14.42 14.26 21.50
C LEU A 60 13.92 12.89 21.03
N LEU A 61 14.49 11.81 21.59
CA LEU A 61 14.10 10.44 21.25
C LEU A 61 12.63 10.19 21.56
N PHE A 62 12.14 10.66 22.71
CA PHE A 62 10.73 10.56 23.06
C PHE A 62 9.84 11.33 22.07
N GLY A 63 10.24 12.54 21.67
CA GLY A 63 9.52 13.32 20.67
C GLY A 63 9.44 12.61 19.31
N ILE A 64 10.55 12.05 18.83
CA ILE A 64 10.59 11.27 17.59
C ILE A 64 9.69 10.04 17.71
N ALA A 65 9.80 9.28 18.79
CA ALA A 65 8.97 8.10 19.04
C ALA A 65 7.48 8.44 19.08
N PHE A 66 7.10 9.56 19.72
CA PHE A 66 5.72 10.02 19.79
C PHE A 66 5.17 10.38 18.40
N ILE A 67 5.91 11.18 17.62
CA ILE A 67 5.48 11.61 16.27
C ILE A 67 5.33 10.40 15.34
N THR A 68 6.36 9.54 15.30
CA THR A 68 6.35 8.33 14.45
C THR A 68 5.24 7.37 14.84
N THR A 69 4.99 7.18 16.13
CA THR A 69 3.88 6.31 16.60
C THR A 69 2.53 6.89 16.20
N LYS A 70 2.34 8.21 16.34
CA LYS A 70 1.09 8.87 15.93
C LYS A 70 0.84 8.71 14.44
N GLU A 71 1.83 9.00 13.61
CA GLU A 71 1.72 8.87 12.16
C GLU A 71 1.45 7.42 11.74
N PHE A 72 2.11 6.45 12.39
CA PHE A 72 1.87 5.04 12.16
C PHE A 72 0.42 4.64 12.49
N LEU A 73 -0.12 5.11 13.62
CA LEU A 73 -1.51 4.83 14.02
C LEU A 73 -2.51 5.44 13.04
N GLU A 74 -2.28 6.67 12.58
CA GLU A 74 -3.13 7.34 11.59
C GLU A 74 -3.13 6.60 10.25
N LYS A 75 -1.95 6.25 9.72
CA LYS A 75 -1.84 5.42 8.51
C LYS A 75 -2.54 4.09 8.69
N ARG A 76 -2.29 3.38 9.80
CA ARG A 76 -2.94 2.09 10.08
C ARG A 76 -4.47 2.20 10.10
N LYS A 77 -5.02 3.29 10.66
CA LYS A 77 -6.46 3.54 10.67
C LYS A 77 -7.01 3.67 9.24
N LEU A 78 -6.33 4.45 8.38
CA LEU A 78 -6.71 4.61 6.97
C LEU A 78 -6.73 3.27 6.22
N PHE A 79 -5.73 2.41 6.43
CA PHE A 79 -5.69 1.07 5.83
C PHE A 79 -6.90 0.22 6.28
N ILE A 80 -7.18 0.16 7.58
CA ILE A 80 -8.29 -0.64 8.12
C ILE A 80 -9.65 -0.12 7.61
N GLU A 81 -9.82 1.20 7.56
CA GLU A 81 -11.04 1.82 7.06
C GLU A 81 -11.27 1.46 5.59
N ARG A 82 -10.23 1.58 4.75
CA ARG A 82 -10.30 1.21 3.34
C ARG A 82 -10.52 -0.29 3.12
N GLU A 83 -9.85 -1.16 3.88
CA GLU A 83 -10.10 -2.60 3.83
C GLU A 83 -11.56 -2.93 4.16
N ASN A 84 -12.13 -2.28 5.19
CA ASN A 84 -13.52 -2.48 5.58
C ASN A 84 -14.49 -2.03 4.49
N GLU A 85 -14.26 -0.87 3.85
CA GLU A 85 -15.06 -0.42 2.70
C GLU A 85 -15.08 -1.48 1.60
N TYR A 86 -13.92 -2.02 1.25
CA TYR A 86 -13.79 -3.05 0.22
C TYR A 86 -14.43 -4.39 0.64
N ILE A 87 -14.37 -4.78 1.91
CA ILE A 87 -15.09 -5.96 2.42
C ILE A 87 -16.61 -5.75 2.32
N GLN A 88 -17.11 -4.55 2.63
CA GLN A 88 -18.54 -4.25 2.48
C GLN A 88 -18.95 -4.23 1.01
N GLN A 89 -18.13 -3.66 0.14
CA GLN A 89 -18.34 -3.72 -1.30
C GLN A 89 -18.39 -5.17 -1.79
N ALA A 90 -17.44 -6.02 -1.39
CA ALA A 90 -17.41 -7.44 -1.71
C ALA A 90 -18.70 -8.16 -1.28
N LYS A 91 -19.21 -7.87 -0.08
CA LYS A 91 -20.46 -8.44 0.42
C LYS A 91 -21.67 -8.01 -0.43
N GLN A 92 -21.72 -6.75 -0.87
CA GLN A 92 -22.77 -6.24 -1.75
C GLN A 92 -22.70 -6.89 -3.13
N ASP A 93 -21.50 -6.97 -3.71
CA ASP A 93 -21.25 -7.58 -5.01
C ASP A 93 -21.61 -9.07 -5.01
N ILE A 94 -21.25 -9.80 -3.95
CA ILE A 94 -21.66 -11.19 -3.73
C ILE A 94 -23.19 -11.30 -3.67
N LYS A 95 -23.87 -10.41 -2.93
CA LYS A 95 -25.32 -10.41 -2.82
C LYS A 95 -26.01 -10.16 -4.17
N ASN A 96 -25.38 -9.37 -5.03
CA ASN A 96 -25.88 -9.03 -6.37
C ASN A 96 -25.51 -10.08 -7.44
N ASP A 97 -24.80 -11.16 -7.07
CA ASP A 97 -24.18 -12.13 -7.99
C ASP A 97 -23.32 -11.47 -9.10
N HIS A 98 -22.68 -10.34 -8.78
CA HIS A 98 -21.92 -9.57 -9.76
C HIS A 98 -20.64 -9.02 -9.13
N ILE A 99 -19.52 -9.69 -9.37
CA ILE A 99 -18.21 -9.34 -8.79
C ILE A 99 -17.43 -8.43 -9.73
N VAL A 100 -16.94 -7.30 -9.23
CA VAL A 100 -16.18 -6.33 -10.03
C VAL A 100 -14.73 -6.27 -9.57
N PHE A 101 -13.83 -6.84 -10.36
CA PHE A 101 -12.39 -6.74 -10.14
C PHE A 101 -11.86 -5.43 -10.74
N LYS A 102 -11.47 -4.52 -9.85
CA LYS A 102 -10.73 -3.30 -10.24
C LYS A 102 -9.24 -3.63 -10.33
N PHE A 103 -8.58 -3.14 -11.36
CA PHE A 103 -7.12 -3.27 -11.50
C PHE A 103 -6.50 -1.96 -11.97
N ALA A 104 -5.32 -1.65 -11.42
CA ALA A 104 -4.49 -0.55 -11.86
C ALA A 104 -3.40 -1.07 -12.80
N GLY A 105 -3.18 -0.37 -13.92
CA GLY A 105 -2.18 -0.74 -14.92
C GLY A 105 -2.46 -0.10 -16.27
N GLY A 106 -1.38 0.28 -16.97
CA GLY A 106 -1.46 0.69 -18.37
C GLY A 106 -2.01 -0.43 -19.24
N PHE A 107 -2.85 -0.09 -20.20
CA PHE A 107 -3.42 -1.05 -21.15
C PHE A 107 -2.36 -1.34 -22.22
N GLU A 108 -1.85 -2.57 -22.30
CA GLU A 108 -1.53 -3.12 -23.62
C GLU A 108 -2.90 -3.36 -24.26
N VAL A 109 -3.41 -2.39 -25.02
CA VAL A 109 -4.61 -2.57 -25.84
C VAL A 109 -4.16 -3.48 -26.98
N PRO A 110 -4.46 -4.78 -26.96
CA PRO A 110 -4.25 -5.54 -28.17
C PRO A 110 -5.27 -4.99 -29.17
N ASN A 111 -4.87 -4.77 -30.42
CA ASN A 111 -5.64 -4.05 -31.42
C ASN A 111 -6.82 -4.88 -31.95
N TYR A 112 -7.70 -5.33 -31.05
CA TYR A 112 -8.92 -6.06 -31.35
C TYR A 112 -10.07 -5.09 -31.60
N ASN A 113 -11.03 -5.49 -32.43
CA ASN A 113 -12.23 -4.69 -32.66
C ASN A 113 -13.21 -4.78 -31.47
N GLU A 114 -14.21 -3.91 -31.45
CA GLU A 114 -15.22 -3.82 -30.38
C GLU A 114 -15.98 -5.15 -30.15
N ASP A 115 -16.17 -5.95 -31.20
CA ASP A 115 -16.87 -7.24 -31.12
C ASP A 115 -16.11 -8.27 -30.27
N VAL A 116 -14.78 -8.26 -30.33
CA VAL A 116 -13.95 -9.13 -29.48
C VAL A 116 -14.10 -8.73 -28.02
N TYR A 117 -14.08 -7.43 -27.71
CA TYR A 117 -14.30 -6.95 -26.34
C TYR A 117 -15.68 -7.35 -25.81
N LYS A 118 -16.75 -7.16 -26.61
CA LYS A 118 -18.10 -7.61 -26.23
C LYS A 118 -18.17 -9.10 -25.94
N LYS A 119 -17.43 -9.93 -26.70
CA LYS A 119 -17.35 -11.37 -26.44
C LYS A 119 -16.58 -11.70 -25.17
N VAL A 120 -15.46 -11.02 -24.91
CA VAL A 120 -14.73 -11.17 -23.64
C VAL A 120 -15.65 -10.83 -22.46
N ASP A 121 -16.35 -9.69 -22.54
CA ASP A 121 -17.29 -9.24 -21.51
C ASP A 121 -18.43 -10.27 -21.31
N SER A 122 -18.95 -10.84 -22.40
CA SER A 122 -19.96 -11.88 -22.32
C SER A 122 -19.46 -13.15 -21.63
N ILE A 123 -18.23 -13.58 -21.93
CA ILE A 123 -17.62 -14.74 -21.25
C ILE A 123 -17.48 -14.43 -19.76
N GLN A 124 -16.91 -13.27 -19.41
CA GLN A 124 -16.73 -12.86 -18.01
C GLN A 124 -18.06 -12.78 -17.24
N LYS A 125 -19.11 -12.23 -17.86
CA LYS A 125 -20.46 -12.17 -17.28
C LYS A 125 -21.05 -13.55 -16.99
N ASN A 126 -20.77 -14.57 -17.81
CA ASN A 126 -21.21 -15.94 -17.52
C ASN A 126 -20.61 -16.47 -16.20
N TYR A 127 -19.38 -16.05 -15.88
CA TYR A 127 -18.69 -16.36 -14.63
C TYR A 127 -19.05 -15.40 -13.48
N GLY A 128 -19.96 -14.44 -13.68
CA GLY A 128 -20.40 -13.49 -12.67
C GLY A 128 -19.33 -12.45 -12.31
N VAL A 129 -18.41 -12.18 -13.23
CA VAL A 129 -17.29 -11.26 -13.01
C VAL A 129 -17.24 -10.15 -14.07
N GLU A 130 -16.74 -8.99 -13.67
CA GLU A 130 -16.43 -7.85 -14.53
C GLU A 130 -15.04 -7.32 -14.15
N TYR A 131 -14.24 -6.93 -15.14
CA TYR A 131 -12.92 -6.35 -14.92
C TYR A 131 -12.91 -4.88 -15.32
N LYS A 132 -12.58 -3.98 -14.39
CA LYS A 132 -12.51 -2.53 -14.63
C LYS A 132 -11.10 -2.01 -14.42
N ASN A 133 -10.55 -1.37 -15.44
CA ASN A 133 -9.29 -0.65 -15.32
C ASN A 133 -9.55 0.70 -14.62
N THR A 134 -8.82 0.98 -13.53
CA THR A 134 -8.93 2.23 -12.76
C THR A 134 -7.81 3.22 -13.06
N GLY A 135 -7.02 2.99 -14.12
CA GLY A 135 -5.93 3.85 -14.58
C GLY A 135 -4.55 3.40 -14.09
N CYS A 136 -3.58 4.32 -14.16
CA CYS A 136 -2.15 4.04 -13.91
C CYS A 136 -1.69 4.28 -12.46
N ILE A 137 -2.59 4.70 -11.56
CA ILE A 137 -2.20 5.04 -10.19
C ILE A 137 -2.26 3.79 -9.34
N ILE A 138 -1.09 3.34 -8.86
CA ILE A 138 -0.96 2.24 -7.91
C ILE A 138 -0.68 2.85 -6.54
N ASP A 139 -1.72 2.93 -5.70
CA ASP A 139 -1.62 3.31 -4.28
C ASP A 139 -1.51 2.04 -3.41
N PRO A 140 -0.51 1.92 -2.52
CA PRO A 140 -0.40 0.80 -1.58
C PRO A 140 -1.64 0.58 -0.71
N VAL A 141 -2.35 1.64 -0.29
CA VAL A 141 -3.58 1.52 0.50
C VAL A 141 -4.66 0.82 -0.33
N GLU A 142 -4.84 1.29 -1.56
CA GLU A 142 -5.80 0.76 -2.52
C GLU A 142 -5.47 -0.68 -2.91
N SER A 143 -4.20 -0.99 -3.20
CA SER A 143 -3.74 -2.32 -3.57
C SER A 143 -4.02 -3.34 -2.46
N ASN A 144 -3.76 -2.98 -1.20
CA ASN A 144 -3.99 -3.85 -0.05
C ASN A 144 -5.50 -4.08 0.18
N ALA A 145 -6.32 -3.04 0.03
CA ALA A 145 -7.76 -3.18 0.15
C ALA A 145 -8.38 -4.01 -0.99
N GLN A 146 -7.87 -3.89 -2.22
CA GLN A 146 -8.25 -4.74 -3.35
C GLN A 146 -7.88 -6.21 -3.13
N GLU A 147 -6.76 -6.48 -2.45
CA GLU A 147 -6.41 -7.85 -2.05
C GLU A 147 -7.43 -8.42 -1.06
N LYS A 148 -7.86 -7.65 -0.05
CA LYS A 148 -8.95 -8.04 0.87
C LYS A 148 -10.29 -8.27 0.19
N TYR A 149 -10.62 -7.44 -0.79
CA TYR A 149 -11.79 -7.67 -1.63
C TYR A 149 -11.70 -9.03 -2.34
N LYS A 150 -10.56 -9.30 -2.99
CA LYS A 150 -10.31 -10.55 -3.70
C LYS A 150 -10.40 -11.76 -2.77
N GLU A 151 -9.75 -11.71 -1.60
CA GLU A 151 -9.86 -12.75 -0.58
C GLU A 151 -11.31 -13.03 -0.16
N THR A 152 -12.14 -11.98 -0.09
CA THR A 152 -13.54 -12.08 0.32
C THR A 152 -14.43 -12.71 -0.77
N VAL A 153 -14.24 -12.36 -2.04
CA VAL A 153 -15.10 -12.83 -3.15
C VAL A 153 -14.65 -14.17 -3.73
N MET A 154 -13.38 -14.55 -3.63
CA MET A 154 -12.85 -15.77 -4.23
C MET A 154 -13.57 -17.06 -3.76
N PRO A 155 -13.82 -17.27 -2.46
CA PRO A 155 -14.57 -18.45 -2.00
C PRO A 155 -16.00 -18.50 -2.56
N TYR A 156 -16.63 -17.34 -2.77
CA TYR A 156 -17.94 -17.26 -3.40
C TYR A 156 -17.88 -17.69 -4.87
N LEU A 157 -16.94 -17.14 -5.65
CA LEU A 157 -16.76 -17.49 -7.06
C LEU A 157 -16.40 -18.96 -7.26
N GLU A 158 -15.60 -19.55 -6.37
CA GLU A 158 -15.31 -20.99 -6.41
C GLU A 158 -16.54 -21.85 -6.13
N ARG A 159 -17.45 -21.44 -5.22
CA ARG A 159 -18.72 -22.14 -4.99
C ARG A 159 -19.66 -22.01 -6.18
N ARG A 160 -19.75 -20.80 -6.77
CA ARG A 160 -20.61 -20.49 -7.91
C ARG A 160 -20.18 -21.24 -9.17
N ASN A 161 -18.90 -21.19 -9.51
CA ASN A 161 -18.37 -21.62 -10.81
C ASN A 161 -17.53 -22.92 -10.73
N GLY A 162 -17.27 -23.43 -9.53
CA GLY A 162 -16.40 -24.58 -9.28
C GLY A 162 -14.91 -24.21 -9.15
N LYS A 163 -14.11 -25.15 -8.62
CA LYS A 163 -12.66 -24.99 -8.53
C LYS A 163 -12.03 -24.83 -9.92
N GLY A 164 -11.05 -23.93 -10.02
CA GLY A 164 -10.34 -23.65 -11.27
C GLY A 164 -11.16 -22.86 -12.30
N TRP A 165 -12.29 -22.25 -11.90
CA TRP A 165 -13.13 -21.45 -12.80
C TRP A 165 -12.35 -20.37 -13.54
N LYS A 166 -11.38 -19.72 -12.88
CA LYS A 166 -10.58 -18.66 -13.48
C LYS A 166 -9.78 -19.16 -14.67
N THR A 167 -9.10 -20.30 -14.53
CA THR A 167 -8.35 -20.93 -15.62
C THR A 167 -9.26 -21.35 -16.77
N LYS A 168 -10.48 -21.83 -16.48
CA LYS A 168 -11.46 -22.17 -17.51
C LYS A 168 -11.91 -20.93 -18.29
N MET A 169 -12.29 -19.87 -17.58
CA MET A 169 -12.68 -18.58 -18.16
C MET A 169 -11.55 -17.99 -19.01
N ASP A 170 -10.32 -17.94 -18.48
CA ASP A 170 -9.15 -17.43 -19.20
C ASP A 170 -8.88 -18.26 -20.48
N GLY A 171 -9.04 -19.58 -20.40
CA GLY A 171 -8.92 -20.47 -21.56
C GLY A 171 -10.02 -20.30 -22.61
N GLU A 172 -11.25 -19.98 -22.21
CA GLU A 172 -12.34 -19.61 -23.13
C GLU A 172 -12.02 -18.30 -23.87
N ILE A 173 -11.55 -17.29 -23.13
CA ILE A 173 -11.12 -16.00 -23.69
C ILE A 173 -9.97 -16.20 -24.69
N GLU A 174 -8.96 -16.99 -24.32
CA GLU A 174 -7.80 -17.25 -25.18
C GLU A 174 -8.17 -18.00 -26.46
N LYS A 175 -9.00 -19.04 -26.36
CA LYS A 175 -9.52 -19.75 -27.54
C LYS A 175 -10.29 -18.82 -28.47
N MET A 176 -11.13 -17.96 -27.91
CA MET A 176 -11.90 -16.98 -28.67
C MET A 176 -10.98 -15.98 -29.41
N LYS A 177 -9.95 -15.45 -28.73
CA LYS A 177 -8.96 -14.56 -29.33
C LYS A 177 -8.20 -15.25 -30.48
N LYS A 178 -7.72 -16.48 -30.27
CA LYS A 178 -7.03 -17.26 -31.32
C LYS A 178 -7.90 -17.48 -32.56
N LEU A 179 -9.19 -17.80 -32.38
CA LEU A 179 -10.13 -17.95 -33.50
C LEU A 179 -10.33 -16.63 -34.27
N TYR A 180 -10.32 -15.50 -33.57
CA TYR A 180 -10.36 -14.18 -34.21
C TYR A 180 -9.10 -13.92 -35.02
N ASP A 181 -7.92 -14.14 -34.45
CA ASP A 181 -6.63 -13.93 -35.14
C ASP A 181 -6.48 -14.83 -36.37
N GLN A 182 -6.98 -16.07 -36.31
CA GLN A 182 -7.01 -16.98 -37.47
C GLN A 182 -7.94 -16.48 -38.58
N LYS A 183 -9.05 -15.84 -38.22
CA LYS A 183 -10.03 -15.30 -39.18
C LYS A 183 -9.58 -13.96 -39.77
N TYR A 184 -8.83 -13.18 -39.02
CA TYR A 184 -8.32 -11.86 -39.39
C TYR A 184 -6.83 -11.75 -39.09
N PRO A 185 -5.97 -12.47 -39.85
CA PRO A 185 -4.54 -12.41 -39.61
C PRO A 185 -4.04 -10.99 -39.80
N SER A 186 -3.37 -10.46 -38.78
CA SER A 186 -2.62 -9.21 -38.86
C SER A 186 -1.58 -9.34 -40.00
N LYS A 187 -1.68 -8.45 -40.99
CA LYS A 187 -0.73 -8.34 -42.10
C LYS A 187 0.66 -7.95 -41.62
#